data_AF-A0A2V9G821-F1
#
_entry.id   AF-A0A2V9G821-F1
#
_cell.length_a   1.000
_cell.length_b   1.000
_cell.length_c   1.000
_cell.angle_alpha   90.00
_cell.angle_beta   90.00
_cell.angle_gamma   90.00
#
_symmetry.space_group_name_H-M   'P 1'
#
loop_
_entity.id
_entity.type
_entity.pdbx_description
1 polymer ?
#
loop_
_entity_poly.entity_id
_entity_poly.type
_entity_poly.pdbx_seq_one_letter_code
_entity_poly.pdbx_strand_id
1 'polypeptide(L)'
;PDLAVQLIQRGIQANPEYWRLYEDLGFVYYFDLKDYPKAAEAFLEGSKKPTAQLWMKVMAAKVAAEGDSFATSMFLWKDIYDSTPDPSVKENALLHLRLLKVREDCQQLDALADEYAKRYGKRPARISQMVQAGLLRGIPGDPLGFAYIFGQDGKAQLNLDSPLLEQQLLLDRFK
;
A
#
# COMPACT_ATOMS: atom_id res chain seq x y z
N PRO A 1 -18.40 8.36 18.58
CA PRO A 1 -18.14 7.76 17.25
C PRO A 1 -19.34 7.00 16.68
N ASP A 2 -19.90 6.03 17.43
CA ASP A 2 -20.95 5.14 16.90
C ASP A 2 -22.26 5.85 16.52
N LEU A 3 -22.68 6.86 17.28
CA LEU A 3 -23.84 7.69 16.93
C LEU A 3 -23.61 8.53 15.67
N ALA A 4 -22.38 8.98 15.42
CA ALA A 4 -22.02 9.71 14.21
C ALA A 4 -22.10 8.78 12.99
N VAL A 5 -21.53 7.57 13.09
CA VAL A 5 -21.64 6.54 12.04
C VAL A 5 -23.10 6.24 11.71
N GLN A 6 -23.95 5.99 12.71
CA GLN A 6 -25.37 5.70 12.50
C GLN A 6 -26.11 6.86 11.83
N LEU A 7 -25.83 8.10 12.25
CA LEU A 7 -26.45 9.30 11.66
C LEU A 7 -26.04 9.45 10.19
N ILE A 8 -24.75 9.32 9.88
CA ILE A 8 -24.23 9.43 8.52
C ILE A 8 -24.78 8.31 7.64
N GLN A 9 -24.84 7.07 8.13
CA GLN A 9 -25.42 5.93 7.41
C GLN A 9 -26.90 6.15 7.07
N ARG A 10 -27.70 6.71 8.00
CA ARG A 10 -29.09 7.10 7.69
C ARG A 10 -29.14 8.20 6.63
N GLY A 11 -28.21 9.15 6.68
CA GLY A 11 -28.04 10.18 5.65
C GLY A 11 -27.75 9.58 4.27
N ILE A 12 -26.85 8.59 4.20
CA ILE A 12 -26.50 7.86 2.96
C ILE A 12 -27.70 7.09 2.43
N GLN A 13 -28.45 6.40 3.28
CA GLN A 13 -29.66 5.69 2.87
C GLN A 13 -30.70 6.62 2.25
N ALA A 14 -30.84 7.83 2.79
CA ALA A 14 -31.74 8.85 2.25
C ALA A 14 -31.18 9.54 1.00
N ASN A 15 -29.85 9.65 0.87
CA ASN A 15 -29.17 10.39 -0.20
C ASN A 15 -27.97 9.58 -0.76
N PRO A 16 -28.20 8.43 -1.42
CA PRO A 16 -27.13 7.47 -1.74
C PRO A 16 -26.12 7.98 -2.78
N GLU A 17 -26.49 9.00 -3.55
CA GLU A 17 -25.66 9.63 -4.58
C GLU A 17 -24.83 10.80 -4.05
N TYR A 18 -25.07 11.24 -2.80
CA TYR A 18 -24.34 12.37 -2.21
C TYR A 18 -23.01 11.89 -1.61
N TRP A 19 -21.97 11.92 -2.44
CA TRP A 19 -20.64 11.35 -2.15
C TRP A 19 -19.98 11.89 -0.87
N ARG A 20 -20.28 13.13 -0.46
CA ARG A 20 -19.70 13.74 0.75
C ARG A 20 -20.07 13.00 2.04
N LEU A 21 -21.23 12.35 2.09
CA LEU A 21 -21.58 11.54 3.26
C LEU A 21 -20.69 10.29 3.38
N TYR A 22 -20.20 9.75 2.27
CA TYR A 22 -19.24 8.66 2.27
C TYR A 22 -17.84 9.15 2.67
N GLU A 23 -17.48 10.38 2.28
CA GLU A 23 -16.28 11.07 2.77
C GLU A 23 -16.33 11.21 4.30
N ASP A 24 -17.41 11.76 4.85
CA ASP A 24 -17.60 11.91 6.29
C ASP A 24 -17.50 10.57 7.01
N LEU A 25 -18.17 9.54 6.46
CA LEU A 25 -18.11 8.19 7.00
C LEU A 25 -16.70 7.60 6.98
N GLY A 26 -15.98 7.78 5.86
CA GLY A 26 -14.60 7.34 5.71
C GLY A 26 -13.67 8.00 6.72
N PHE A 27 -13.83 9.30 6.96
CA PHE A 27 -13.04 10.02 7.96
C PHE A 27 -13.37 9.60 9.40
N VAL A 28 -14.63 9.35 9.75
CA VAL A 28 -14.99 8.81 11.08
C VAL A 28 -14.35 7.45 11.29
N TYR A 29 -14.40 6.55 10.29
CA TYR A 29 -13.71 5.26 10.38
C TYR A 29 -12.19 5.40 10.52
N TYR A 30 -11.59 6.33 9.77
CA TYR A 30 -10.14 6.51 9.73
C TYR A 30 -9.57 7.20 10.98
N PHE A 31 -10.16 8.31 11.42
CA PHE A 31 -9.62 9.10 12.51
C PHE A 31 -10.10 8.62 13.88
N ASP A 32 -11.41 8.38 14.05
CA ASP A 32 -11.99 8.09 15.37
C ASP A 32 -11.92 6.61 15.71
N LEU A 33 -12.24 5.74 14.75
CA LEU A 33 -12.37 4.30 15.00
C LEU A 33 -11.13 3.50 14.64
N LYS A 34 -10.21 4.07 13.85
CA LYS A 34 -9.04 3.36 13.28
C LYS A 34 -9.42 2.06 12.55
N ASP A 35 -10.64 2.03 12.00
CA ASP A 35 -11.16 0.92 11.20
C ASP A 35 -10.80 1.17 9.73
N TYR A 36 -9.51 0.97 9.42
CA TYR A 36 -8.96 1.19 8.08
C TYR A 36 -9.70 0.42 6.97
N PRO A 37 -10.10 -0.86 7.17
CA PRO A 37 -10.91 -1.57 6.18
C PRO A 37 -12.22 -0.85 5.86
N LYS A 38 -13.01 -0.46 6.88
CA LYS A 38 -14.28 0.26 6.64
C LYS A 38 -14.06 1.67 6.10
N ALA A 39 -12.99 2.34 6.50
CA ALA A 39 -12.63 3.64 5.96
C ALA A 39 -12.33 3.55 4.45
N ALA A 40 -11.50 2.59 4.04
CA ALA A 40 -11.17 2.37 2.63
C ALA A 40 -12.43 2.02 1.80
N GLU A 41 -13.32 1.19 2.35
CA GLU A 41 -14.60 0.87 1.72
C GLU A 41 -15.48 2.11 1.55
N ALA A 42 -15.65 2.93 2.59
CA ALA A 42 -16.46 4.15 2.52
C ALA A 42 -15.93 5.11 1.45
N PHE A 43 -14.61 5.38 1.43
CA PHE A 43 -14.00 6.21 0.39
C PHE A 43 -14.18 5.61 -1.01
N LEU A 44 -14.07 4.28 -1.15
CA LEU A 44 -14.27 3.60 -2.42
C LEU A 44 -15.72 3.73 -2.92
N GLU A 45 -16.70 3.48 -2.05
CA GLU A 45 -18.12 3.61 -2.39
C GLU A 45 -18.47 5.06 -2.75
N GLY A 46 -17.95 6.03 -1.99
CA GLY A 46 -18.10 7.44 -2.30
C GLY A 46 -17.48 7.83 -3.65
N SER A 47 -16.34 7.24 -4.02
CA SER A 47 -15.67 7.51 -5.30
C SER A 47 -16.46 7.09 -6.54
N LYS A 48 -17.42 6.18 -6.37
CA LYS A 48 -18.29 5.68 -7.46
C LYS A 48 -19.48 6.59 -7.74
N LYS A 49 -19.72 7.61 -6.90
CA LYS A 49 -20.91 8.45 -6.96
C LYS A 49 -20.76 9.63 -7.94
N PRO A 50 -21.86 10.19 -8.46
CA PRO A 50 -21.83 11.34 -9.33
C PRO A 50 -21.08 12.51 -8.70
N THR A 51 -20.27 13.22 -9.50
CA THR A 51 -19.48 14.39 -9.07
C THR A 51 -18.44 14.12 -7.99
N ALA A 52 -18.22 12.86 -7.60
CA ALA A 52 -17.16 12.48 -6.68
C ALA A 52 -15.80 12.86 -7.25
N GLN A 53 -14.95 13.40 -6.39
CA GLN A 53 -13.62 13.82 -6.79
C GLN A 53 -12.65 12.64 -6.73
N LEU A 54 -11.67 12.61 -7.64
CA LEU A 54 -10.69 11.53 -7.75
C LEU A 54 -9.95 11.24 -6.43
N TRP A 55 -9.77 12.24 -5.59
CA TRP A 55 -9.11 12.09 -4.29
C TRP A 55 -9.82 11.06 -3.40
N MET A 56 -11.14 10.83 -3.56
CA MET A 56 -11.86 9.77 -2.84
C MET A 56 -11.26 8.39 -3.14
N LYS A 57 -10.99 8.10 -4.42
CA LYS A 57 -10.38 6.83 -4.83
C LYS A 57 -8.92 6.74 -4.39
N VAL A 58 -8.19 7.86 -4.42
CA VAL A 58 -6.83 7.96 -3.87
C VAL A 58 -6.81 7.64 -2.39
N MET A 59 -7.77 8.17 -1.61
CA MET A 59 -7.90 7.88 -0.18
C MET A 59 -8.24 6.41 0.06
N ALA A 60 -9.16 5.84 -0.71
CA ALA A 60 -9.45 4.40 -0.64
C ALA A 60 -8.18 3.55 -0.87
N ALA A 61 -7.37 3.90 -1.87
CA ALA A 61 -6.12 3.20 -2.18
C ALA A 61 -5.08 3.33 -1.05
N LYS A 62 -4.89 4.53 -0.51
CA LYS A 62 -3.95 4.80 0.60
C LYS A 62 -4.36 4.08 1.88
N VAL A 63 -5.61 4.25 2.29
CA VAL A 63 -6.15 3.69 3.53
C VAL A 63 -6.17 2.15 3.47
N ALA A 64 -6.42 1.56 2.29
CA ALA A 64 -6.30 0.12 2.11
C ALA A 64 -4.89 -0.41 2.42
N ALA A 65 -3.83 0.30 1.99
CA ALA A 65 -2.46 -0.10 2.32
C ALA A 65 -2.12 0.06 3.81
N GLU A 66 -2.69 1.07 4.46
CA GLU A 66 -2.51 1.29 5.90
C GLU A 66 -3.21 0.20 6.74
N GLY A 67 -4.38 -0.25 6.31
CA GLY A 67 -5.09 -1.40 6.89
C GLY A 67 -4.58 -2.78 6.45
N ASP A 68 -3.33 -2.86 5.97
CA ASP A 68 -2.68 -4.08 5.45
C ASP A 68 -3.40 -4.80 4.28
N SER A 69 -4.37 -4.14 3.63
CA SER A 69 -5.05 -4.65 2.43
C SER A 69 -4.30 -4.27 1.16
N PHE A 70 -3.11 -4.83 0.98
CA PHE A 70 -2.21 -4.50 -0.14
C PHE A 70 -2.77 -4.83 -1.51
N ALA A 71 -3.50 -5.95 -1.63
CA ALA A 71 -4.12 -6.34 -2.89
C ALA A 71 -5.18 -5.31 -3.34
N THR A 72 -6.01 -4.83 -2.41
CA THR A 72 -6.99 -3.77 -2.68
C THR A 72 -6.28 -2.47 -3.03
N SER A 73 -5.25 -2.08 -2.28
CA SER A 73 -4.48 -0.88 -2.58
C SER A 73 -3.85 -0.93 -3.98
N MET A 74 -3.21 -2.05 -4.33
CA MET A 74 -2.60 -2.28 -5.64
C MET A 74 -3.62 -2.19 -6.77
N PHE A 75 -4.79 -2.82 -6.59
CA PHE A 75 -5.87 -2.76 -7.56
C PHE A 75 -6.34 -1.31 -7.79
N LEU A 76 -6.58 -0.56 -6.71
CA LEU A 76 -7.06 0.82 -6.80
C LEU A 76 -6.03 1.77 -7.41
N TRP A 77 -4.75 1.64 -7.03
CA TRP A 77 -3.68 2.45 -7.63
C TRP A 77 -3.48 2.13 -9.10
N LYS A 78 -3.62 0.86 -9.50
CA LYS A 78 -3.52 0.47 -10.91
C LYS A 78 -4.66 1.08 -11.70
N ASP A 79 -5.88 0.99 -11.18
CA ASP A 79 -7.03 1.63 -11.82
C ASP A 79 -6.84 3.15 -11.95
N ILE A 80 -6.37 3.84 -10.90
CA ILE A 80 -6.05 5.28 -10.96
C ILE A 80 -5.01 5.56 -12.05
N TYR A 81 -3.93 4.77 -12.12
CA TYR A 81 -2.87 4.92 -13.12
C TYR A 81 -3.36 4.71 -14.56
N ASP A 82 -4.23 3.73 -14.76
CA ASP A 82 -4.78 3.36 -16.07
C ASP A 82 -5.87 4.35 -16.53
N SER A 83 -6.62 4.95 -15.60
CA SER A 83 -7.78 5.79 -15.92
C SER A 83 -7.50 7.30 -15.95
N THR A 84 -6.50 7.80 -15.21
CA THR A 84 -6.26 9.24 -15.10
C THR A 84 -5.52 9.81 -16.32
N PRO A 85 -5.98 10.95 -16.89
CA PRO A 85 -5.22 11.70 -17.90
C PRO A 85 -4.19 12.65 -17.28
N ASP A 86 -4.29 12.94 -15.97
CA ASP A 86 -3.40 13.86 -15.27
C ASP A 86 -2.02 13.21 -15.05
N PRO A 87 -0.93 13.76 -15.63
CA PRO A 87 0.40 13.18 -15.51
C PRO A 87 0.91 13.11 -14.07
N SER A 88 0.60 14.10 -13.24
CA SER A 88 1.04 14.15 -11.85
C SER A 88 0.32 13.10 -11.00
N VAL A 89 -0.97 12.87 -11.24
CA VAL A 89 -1.70 11.78 -10.59
C VAL A 89 -1.18 10.43 -11.06
N LYS A 90 -0.87 10.30 -12.36
CA LYS A 90 -0.32 9.07 -12.93
C LYS A 90 1.04 8.72 -12.33
N GLU A 91 1.92 9.70 -12.18
CA GLU A 91 3.23 9.53 -11.53
C GLU A 91 3.08 9.15 -10.05
N ASN A 92 2.16 9.80 -9.33
CA ASN A 92 1.85 9.46 -7.94
C ASN A 92 1.34 8.01 -7.80
N ALA A 93 0.42 7.59 -8.66
CA ALA A 93 -0.08 6.22 -8.67
C ALA A 93 1.03 5.21 -8.99
N LEU A 94 1.89 5.50 -9.97
CA LEU A 94 3.04 4.67 -10.29
C LEU A 94 4.00 4.51 -9.13
N LEU A 95 4.27 5.59 -8.38
CA LEU A 95 5.08 5.54 -7.18
C LEU A 95 4.48 4.57 -6.14
N HIS A 96 3.19 4.70 -5.85
CA HIS A 96 2.54 3.81 -4.89
C HIS A 96 2.53 2.35 -5.36
N LEU A 97 2.31 2.07 -6.65
CA LEU A 97 2.42 0.73 -7.21
C LEU A 97 3.83 0.13 -7.02
N ARG A 98 4.87 0.92 -7.27
CA ARG A 98 6.27 0.49 -7.06
C ARG A 98 6.55 0.19 -5.61
N LEU A 99 6.12 1.04 -4.68
CA LEU A 99 6.34 0.82 -3.24
C LEU A 99 5.55 -0.36 -2.69
N LEU A 100 4.33 -0.60 -3.18
CA LEU A 100 3.59 -1.82 -2.85
C LEU A 100 4.29 -3.07 -3.37
N LYS A 101 4.87 -3.01 -4.58
CA LYS A 101 5.67 -4.10 -5.13
C LYS A 101 6.93 -4.36 -4.30
N VAL A 102 7.61 -3.31 -3.86
CA VAL A 102 8.75 -3.41 -2.92
C VAL A 102 8.35 -4.13 -1.63
N ARG A 103 7.19 -3.80 -1.07
CA ARG A 103 6.70 -4.48 0.14
C ARG A 103 6.44 -5.96 -0.09
N GLU A 104 5.78 -6.31 -1.20
CA GLU A 104 5.55 -7.70 -1.60
C GLU A 104 6.87 -8.45 -1.77
N ASP A 105 7.83 -7.87 -2.48
CA ASP A 105 9.15 -8.47 -2.70
C ASP A 105 9.89 -8.70 -1.38
N CYS A 106 9.88 -7.72 -0.48
CA CYS A 106 10.51 -7.86 0.84
C CYS A 106 9.86 -8.96 1.68
N GLN A 107 8.52 -9.09 1.64
CA GLN A 107 7.81 -10.19 2.32
C GLN A 107 8.21 -11.56 1.76
N GLN A 108 8.33 -11.70 0.43
CA GLN A 108 8.76 -12.95 -0.20
C GLN A 108 10.22 -13.27 0.13
N LEU A 109 11.11 -12.28 0.09
CA LEU A 109 12.52 -12.44 0.46
C LEU A 109 12.69 -12.82 1.92
N ASP A 110 11.86 -12.26 2.81
CA ASP A 110 11.85 -12.60 4.22
C ASP A 110 11.45 -14.06 4.48
N ALA A 111 10.44 -14.54 3.76
CA ALA A 111 9.99 -15.92 3.85
C ALA A 111 11.07 -16.90 3.35
N LEU A 112 11.77 -16.57 2.27
CA LEU A 112 12.91 -17.36 1.78
C LEU A 112 14.09 -17.32 2.76
N ALA A 113 14.33 -16.18 3.41
CA ALA A 113 15.34 -16.08 4.46
C ALA A 113 14.99 -16.90 5.71
N ASP A 114 13.70 -17.04 6.04
CA ASP A 114 13.25 -17.96 7.09
C ASP A 114 13.47 -19.44 6.70
N GLU A 115 13.23 -19.79 5.43
CA GLU A 115 13.56 -21.12 4.91
C GLU A 115 15.08 -21.40 4.97
N TYR A 116 15.89 -20.42 4.58
CA TYR A 116 17.34 -20.48 4.72
C TYR A 116 17.75 -20.72 6.19
N ALA A 117 17.14 -20.00 7.13
CA ALA A 117 17.42 -20.15 8.55
C ALA A 117 17.08 -21.54 9.08
N LYS A 118 15.97 -22.14 8.62
CA LYS A 118 15.61 -23.53 8.97
C LYS A 118 16.66 -24.53 8.49
N ARG A 119 17.31 -24.28 7.34
CA ARG A 119 18.32 -25.18 6.75
C ARG A 119 19.72 -25.01 7.34
N TYR A 120 20.11 -23.78 7.68
CA TYR A 120 21.50 -23.43 8.05
C TYR A 120 21.66 -22.92 9.48
N GLY A 121 20.57 -22.87 10.27
CA GLY A 121 20.56 -22.44 11.67
C GLY A 121 20.70 -20.93 11.88
N LYS A 122 20.79 -20.13 10.80
CA LYS A 122 20.87 -18.66 10.84
C LYS A 122 20.31 -18.05 9.56
N ARG A 123 19.74 -16.85 9.64
CA ARG A 123 19.31 -16.08 8.46
C ARG A 123 20.51 -15.70 7.58
N PRO A 124 20.31 -15.53 6.26
CA PRO A 124 21.37 -15.10 5.36
C PRO A 124 21.76 -13.65 5.65
N ALA A 125 23.05 -13.35 5.60
CA ALA A 125 23.58 -11.99 5.77
C ALA A 125 23.47 -11.15 4.49
N ARG A 126 23.27 -11.80 3.33
CA ARG A 126 23.17 -11.14 2.02
C ARG A 126 22.37 -11.98 1.04
N ILE A 127 21.71 -11.33 0.09
CA ILE A 127 20.89 -11.98 -0.94
C ILE A 127 21.65 -13.07 -1.71
N SER A 128 22.94 -12.86 -2.01
CA SER A 128 23.76 -13.83 -2.74
C SER A 128 23.88 -15.20 -2.05
N GLN A 129 23.74 -15.27 -0.73
CA GLN A 129 23.71 -16.56 -0.01
C GLN A 129 22.44 -17.36 -0.31
N MET A 130 21.31 -16.70 -0.55
CA MET A 130 20.08 -17.37 -0.97
C MET A 130 20.19 -17.89 -2.40
N VAL A 131 20.86 -17.15 -3.28
CA VAL A 131 21.17 -17.61 -4.65
C VAL A 131 22.07 -18.85 -4.61
N GLN A 132 23.15 -18.81 -3.84
CA GLN A 132 24.06 -19.96 -3.67
C GLN A 132 23.38 -21.19 -3.05
N ALA A 133 22.40 -20.98 -2.18
CA ALA A 133 21.60 -22.04 -1.59
C ALA A 133 20.52 -22.61 -2.54
N GLY A 134 20.33 -22.00 -3.71
CA GLY A 134 19.32 -22.38 -4.70
C GLY A 134 17.90 -21.88 -4.39
N LEU A 135 17.73 -21.04 -3.37
CA LEU A 135 16.43 -20.45 -2.99
C LEU A 135 16.00 -19.32 -3.93
N LEU A 136 16.97 -18.72 -4.62
CA LEU A 136 16.74 -17.69 -5.63
C LEU A 136 17.49 -18.03 -6.92
N ARG A 137 16.89 -17.71 -8.07
CA ARG A 137 17.53 -17.89 -9.39
C ARG A 137 18.61 -16.86 -9.68
N GLY A 138 18.54 -15.70 -9.03
CA GLY A 138 19.44 -14.57 -9.19
C GLY A 138 19.17 -13.53 -8.11
N ILE A 139 19.91 -12.43 -8.13
CA ILE A 139 19.69 -11.31 -7.18
C ILE A 139 18.50 -10.49 -7.69
N PRO A 140 17.34 -10.48 -7.02
CA PRO A 140 16.22 -9.64 -7.43
C PRO A 140 16.56 -8.16 -7.22
N GLY A 141 16.14 -7.35 -8.19
CA GLY A 141 16.11 -5.90 -8.09
C GLY A 141 14.72 -5.40 -7.75
N ASP A 142 14.67 -4.21 -7.17
CA ASP A 142 13.44 -3.44 -6.98
C ASP A 142 12.84 -3.01 -8.34
N PRO A 143 11.67 -2.34 -8.37
CA PRO A 143 11.05 -1.89 -9.61
C PRO A 143 11.90 -0.94 -10.48
N LEU A 144 13.00 -0.39 -9.95
CA LEU A 144 13.96 0.43 -10.69
C LEU A 144 15.26 -0.34 -11.02
N GLY A 145 15.35 -1.62 -10.65
CA GLY A 145 16.47 -2.51 -10.95
C GLY A 145 17.57 -2.53 -9.89
N PHE A 146 17.42 -1.82 -8.76
CA PHE A 146 18.42 -1.82 -7.70
C PHE A 146 18.28 -3.08 -6.84
N ALA A 147 19.37 -3.81 -6.63
CA ALA A 147 19.35 -5.05 -5.86
C ALA A 147 18.84 -4.82 -4.43
N TYR A 148 17.89 -5.64 -3.97
CA TYR A 148 17.49 -5.67 -2.57
C TYR A 148 18.66 -6.04 -1.64
N ILE A 149 18.58 -5.62 -0.39
CA ILE A 149 19.56 -5.95 0.65
C ILE A 149 18.88 -6.49 1.91
N PHE A 150 19.66 -7.11 2.80
CA PHE A 150 19.21 -7.38 4.16
C PHE A 150 19.70 -6.29 5.11
N GLY A 151 18.79 -5.76 5.92
CA GLY A 151 19.10 -4.85 7.02
C GLY A 151 19.85 -5.54 8.16
N GLN A 152 20.26 -4.77 9.16
CA GLN A 152 20.94 -5.30 10.36
C GLN A 152 20.03 -6.23 11.19
N ASP A 153 18.72 -6.04 11.09
CA ASP A 153 17.68 -6.90 11.66
C ASP A 153 17.47 -8.21 10.87
N GLY A 154 18.20 -8.39 9.76
CA GLY A 154 18.08 -9.55 8.87
C GLY A 154 16.82 -9.55 8.01
N LYS A 155 16.16 -8.39 7.88
CA LYS A 155 14.94 -8.21 7.07
C LYS A 155 15.26 -7.63 5.70
N ALA A 156 14.52 -8.09 4.69
CA ALA A 156 14.68 -7.56 3.34
C ALA A 156 14.22 -6.10 3.28
N GLN A 157 15.01 -5.26 2.60
CA GLN A 157 14.72 -3.83 2.46
C GLN A 157 15.32 -3.27 1.16
N LEU A 158 14.91 -2.05 0.82
CA LEU A 158 15.49 -1.29 -0.28
C LEU A 158 16.98 -1.03 -0.06
N ASN A 159 17.70 -0.96 -1.17
CA ASN A 159 19.08 -0.47 -1.18
C ASN A 159 19.12 1.02 -0.84
N LEU A 160 20.17 1.48 -0.16
CA LEU A 160 20.41 2.90 0.12
C LEU A 160 20.57 3.71 -1.18
N ASP A 161 21.04 3.08 -2.25
CA ASP A 161 21.20 3.72 -3.56
C ASP A 161 19.89 3.78 -4.37
N SER A 162 18.81 3.12 -3.91
CA SER A 162 17.53 3.14 -4.62
C SER A 162 16.81 4.47 -4.42
N PRO A 163 16.43 5.18 -5.51
CA PRO A 163 15.58 6.37 -5.39
C PRO A 163 14.23 6.09 -4.72
N LEU A 164 13.74 4.85 -4.74
CA LEU A 164 12.49 4.47 -4.07
C LEU A 164 12.60 4.60 -2.55
N LEU A 165 13.80 4.47 -1.97
CA LEU A 165 13.98 4.61 -0.53
C LEU A 165 13.73 6.04 -0.08
N GLU A 166 14.29 7.02 -0.79
CA GLU A 166 14.04 8.44 -0.51
C GLU A 166 12.55 8.77 -0.64
N GLN A 167 11.91 8.28 -1.70
CA GLN A 167 10.48 8.50 -1.94
C GLN A 167 9.60 7.85 -0.86
N GLN A 168 9.95 6.63 -0.42
CA GLN A 168 9.28 5.97 0.70
C GLN A 168 9.39 6.80 1.98
N LEU A 169 10.60 7.23 2.33
CA LEU A 169 10.85 8.05 3.52
C LEU A 169 10.11 9.39 3.47
N LEU A 170 10.00 10.02 2.30
CA LEU A 170 9.23 11.24 2.11
C LEU A 170 7.73 11.00 2.36
N LEU A 171 7.16 9.90 1.86
CA LEU A 171 5.75 9.57 2.08
C LEU A 171 5.47 9.23 3.55
N ASP A 172 6.40 8.56 4.23
CA ASP A 172 6.25 8.16 5.63
C ASP A 172 6.29 9.36 6.59
N ARG A 173 6.85 10.51 6.20
CA ARG A 173 6.82 11.76 7.00
C ARG A 173 5.42 12.36 7.15
N PHE A 174 4.49 11.99 6.28
CA PHE A 174 3.13 12.54 6.26
C PHE A 174 2.07 11.54 6.76
N LYS A 175 2.50 10.46 7.40
CA LYS A 175 1.63 9.50 8.09
C LYS A 175 1.36 9.92 9.53
#